data_AF-A0ABD3NFP1-F1
#
_entry.id   AF-A0ABD3NFP1-F1
#
_cell.length_a   1.000
_cell.length_b   1.000
_cell.length_c   1.000
_cell.angle_alpha   90.00
_cell.angle_beta   90.00
_cell.angle_gamma   90.00
#
_symmetry.space_group_name_H-M   'P 1'
#
loop_
_entity.id
_entity.type
_entity.pdbx_description
1 polymer ?
#
loop_
_entity_poly.entity_id
_entity_poly.type
_entity_poly.pdbx_seq_one_letter_code
_entity_poly.pdbx_strand_id
1 'polypeptide(L)'
;MHIESEPNDADCPVPSTGLPHSIYVRSERQCLMRLPSSGGVLFTIRTYRMGLDDVPSRSRMGLLAAFEANSTATPLSNHQKATFGERIRSRFGA
;
A
#
# COMPACT_ATOMS: atom_id res chain seq x y z
N MET A 1 9.27 -40.07 18.66
CA MET A 1 8.36 -39.25 17.83
C MET A 1 9.10 -37.93 17.61
N HIS A 2 9.87 -37.83 16.53
CA HIS A 2 10.61 -36.61 16.20
C HIS A 2 9.62 -35.65 15.54
N ILE A 3 9.34 -34.53 16.19
CA ILE A 3 8.61 -33.43 15.56
C ILE A 3 9.67 -32.62 14.82
N GLU A 4 9.67 -32.71 13.50
CA GLU A 4 10.44 -31.80 12.67
C GLU A 4 9.82 -30.41 12.81
N SER A 5 10.52 -29.54 13.53
CA SER A 5 10.18 -28.13 13.65
C SER A 5 10.44 -27.46 12.30
N GLU A 6 9.37 -26.93 11.70
CA GLU A 6 9.42 -26.08 10.51
C GLU A 6 10.55 -25.03 10.62
N PRO A 7 11.32 -24.78 9.56
CA PRO A 7 12.39 -23.79 9.59
C PRO A 7 11.81 -22.41 9.90
N ASN A 8 12.29 -21.81 10.99
CA ASN A 8 11.96 -20.44 11.36
C ASN A 8 12.58 -19.51 10.32
N ASP A 9 11.76 -18.88 9.47
CA ASP A 9 12.17 -17.87 8.47
C ASP A 9 12.93 -16.66 9.09
N ALA A 10 13.04 -16.60 10.42
CA ALA A 10 13.75 -15.58 11.18
C ALA A 10 15.29 -15.67 11.12
N ASP A 11 15.88 -16.79 10.65
CA ASP A 11 17.34 -17.00 10.70
C ASP A 11 18.08 -16.54 9.43
N CYS A 12 17.39 -16.05 8.40
CA CYS A 12 18.08 -15.36 7.30
C CYS A 12 18.49 -13.96 7.79
N PRO A 13 19.80 -13.67 7.95
CA PRO A 13 20.23 -12.33 8.33
C PRO A 13 19.77 -11.39 7.22
N VAL A 14 18.79 -10.54 7.54
CA VAL A 14 18.28 -9.54 6.61
C VAL A 14 19.43 -8.57 6.39
N PRO A 15 20.01 -8.47 5.18
CA PRO A 15 20.99 -7.43 4.92
C PRO A 15 20.29 -6.11 5.20
N SER A 16 20.88 -5.27 6.07
CA SER A 16 20.39 -3.92 6.31
C SER A 16 20.37 -3.21 4.96
N THR A 17 19.22 -3.17 4.32
CA THR A 17 19.01 -2.40 3.11
C THR A 17 19.40 -0.98 3.50
N GLY A 18 20.43 -0.38 2.86
CA GLY A 18 20.97 0.94 3.19
C GLY A 18 20.00 2.11 2.95
N LEU A 19 18.72 1.84 3.13
CA LEU A 19 17.59 2.73 3.09
C LEU A 19 17.54 3.50 4.41
N PRO A 20 17.05 4.75 4.37
CA PRO A 20 16.89 5.52 5.59
C PRO A 20 15.95 4.77 6.56
N HIS A 21 16.27 4.78 7.86
CA HIS A 21 15.44 4.23 8.95
C HIS A 21 14.02 4.84 9.06
N SER A 22 13.62 5.68 8.10
CA SER A 22 12.36 6.38 8.03
C SER A 22 11.41 5.83 6.95
N ILE A 23 11.71 4.67 6.33
CA ILE A 23 10.79 4.07 5.36
C ILE A 23 9.69 3.29 6.08
N TYR A 24 8.45 3.69 5.81
CA TYR A 24 7.24 3.06 6.33
C TYR A 24 6.37 2.59 5.19
N VAL A 25 5.73 1.44 5.40
CA VAL A 25 4.61 1.01 4.57
C VAL A 25 3.35 1.63 5.13
N ARG A 26 2.64 2.39 4.29
CA ARG A 26 1.30 2.91 4.58
C ARG A 26 0.29 2.13 3.76
N SER A 27 -0.64 1.48 4.43
CA SER A 27 -1.75 0.77 3.78
C SER A 27 -3.08 1.38 4.20
N GLU A 28 -4.04 1.42 3.28
CA GLU A 28 -5.40 1.88 3.55
C GLU A 28 -6.38 0.75 3.27
N ARG A 29 -7.21 0.42 4.26
CA ARG A 29 -8.41 -0.38 4.02
C ARG A 29 -9.56 0.55 3.73
N GLN A 30 -9.93 0.60 2.45
CA GLN A 30 -11.04 1.40 1.96
C GLN A 30 -12.31 0.54 1.90
N CYS A 31 -13.42 1.04 2.44
CA CYS A 31 -14.71 0.34 2.41
C CYS A 31 -15.83 1.30 2.02
N LEU A 32 -16.66 0.86 1.07
CA LEU A 32 -17.85 1.55 0.59
C LEU A 32 -19.08 0.78 1.06
N MET A 33 -19.98 1.46 1.74
CA MET A 33 -21.25 0.89 2.21
C MET A 33 -22.40 1.83 1.87
N ARG A 34 -23.53 1.25 1.48
CA ARG A 34 -24.77 2.02 1.31
C ARG A 34 -25.48 2.12 2.66
N LEU A 35 -25.83 3.33 3.06
CA LEU A 35 -26.58 3.56 4.29
C LEU A 35 -28.05 3.17 4.11
N PRO A 36 -28.61 2.32 4.98
CA PRO A 36 -29.90 1.69 4.72
C PRO A 36 -31.09 2.66 4.73
N SER A 37 -31.03 3.73 5.53
CA SER A 37 -32.13 4.69 5.67
C SER A 37 -32.08 5.86 4.69
N SER A 38 -30.89 6.37 4.39
CA SER A 38 -30.70 7.54 3.52
C SER A 38 -30.33 7.19 2.08
N GLY A 39 -29.91 5.96 1.82
CA GLY A 39 -29.37 5.55 0.53
C GLY A 39 -28.00 6.17 0.19
N GLY A 40 -27.44 7.02 1.07
CA GLY A 40 -26.13 7.63 0.91
C GLY A 40 -25.00 6.61 0.96
N VAL A 41 -23.81 7.03 0.53
CA VAL A 41 -22.63 6.15 0.50
C VAL A 41 -21.66 6.55 1.61
N LEU A 42 -21.44 5.65 2.56
CA LEU A 42 -20.39 5.77 3.57
C LEU A 42 -19.10 5.22 2.97
N PHE A 43 -18.11 6.10 2.81
CA PHE A 43 -16.75 5.73 2.44
C PHE A 43 -15.84 5.84 3.67
N THR A 44 -15.27 4.71 4.09
CA THR A 44 -14.32 4.68 5.20
C THR A 44 -12.93 4.38 4.68
N ILE A 45 -11.94 5.09 5.23
CA ILE A 45 -10.52 4.87 4.96
C ILE A 45 -9.85 4.59 6.30
N ARG A 46 -9.40 3.36 6.51
CA ARG A 46 -8.62 3.00 7.70
C ARG A 46 -7.15 2.88 7.33
N THR A 47 -6.34 3.79 7.86
CA THR A 47 -4.89 3.82 7.61
C THR A 47 -4.13 2.97 8.62
N TYR A 48 -3.21 2.16 8.11
CA TYR A 48 -2.21 1.41 8.86
C TYR A 48 -0.82 1.91 8.47
N ARG A 49 0.10 1.95 9.43
CA ARG A 49 1.50 2.30 9.23
C ARG A 49 2.38 1.26 9.93
N MET A 50 3.43 0.84 9.24
CA MET A 50 4.39 -0.16 9.75
C MET A 50 5.78 0.23 9.27
N GLY A 51 6.81 0.07 10.11
CA GLY A 51 8.20 0.21 9.66
C GLY A 51 8.51 -0.86 8.61
N LEU A 52 9.26 -0.52 7.57
CA LEU A 52 9.59 -1.52 6.54
C LEU A 52 10.39 -2.70 7.14
N ASP A 53 11.19 -2.43 8.16
CA ASP A 53 11.99 -3.44 8.86
C ASP A 53 11.12 -4.45 9.62
N ASP A 54 9.93 -4.04 10.06
CA ASP A 54 8.97 -4.89 10.76
C ASP A 54 8.16 -5.77 9.78
N VAL A 55 8.21 -5.51 8.48
CA VAL A 55 7.48 -6.28 7.46
C VAL A 55 8.15 -7.64 7.23
N PRO A 56 7.39 -8.76 7.17
CA PRO A 56 7.94 -10.07 6.85
C PRO A 56 8.78 -10.08 5.57
N SER A 57 9.92 -10.77 5.61
CA SER A 57 10.96 -10.73 4.56
C SER A 57 10.42 -10.98 3.14
N ARG A 58 9.53 -11.97 2.97
CA ARG A 58 8.89 -12.27 1.68
C ARG A 58 8.09 -11.08 1.13
N SER A 59 7.34 -10.40 1.99
CA SER A 59 6.52 -9.24 1.61
C SER A 59 7.37 -7.99 1.37
N ARG A 60 8.42 -7.80 2.18
CA ARG A 60 9.36 -6.68 2.06
C ARG A 60 10.05 -6.64 0.69
N MET A 61 10.52 -7.78 0.17
CA MET A 61 11.16 -7.83 -1.16
C MET A 61 10.23 -7.34 -2.28
N GLY A 62 8.97 -7.78 -2.26
CA GLY A 62 7.99 -7.34 -3.26
C GLY A 62 7.67 -5.84 -3.17
N LEU A 63 7.61 -5.30 -1.95
CA LEU A 63 7.40 -3.87 -1.72
C LEU A 63 8.59 -3.03 -2.20
N LEU A 64 9.82 -3.48 -1.98
CA LEU A 64 11.04 -2.82 -2.45
C LEU A 64 11.11 -2.79 -3.98
N ALA A 65 10.89 -3.94 -4.63
CA ALA A 65 10.87 -4.00 -6.10
C ALA A 65 9.81 -3.07 -6.71
N ALA A 66 8.61 -3.00 -6.10
CA ALA A 66 7.56 -2.09 -6.53
C ALA A 66 7.93 -0.62 -6.25
N PHE A 67 8.59 -0.32 -5.14
CA PHE A 67 9.07 1.02 -4.82
C PHE A 67 10.11 1.51 -5.84
N GLU A 68 11.08 0.66 -6.18
CA GLU A 68 12.12 0.98 -7.17
C GLU A 68 11.52 1.22 -8.56
N ALA A 69 10.65 0.32 -9.04
CA ALA A 69 9.99 0.46 -10.34
C ALA A 69 9.19 1.78 -10.43
N ASN A 70 8.51 2.17 -9.36
CA ASN A 70 7.72 3.41 -9.33
C ASN A 70 8.57 4.67 -9.07
N SER A 71 9.76 4.53 -8.47
CA SER A 71 10.69 5.66 -8.30
C SER A 71 11.29 6.13 -9.62
N THR A 72 11.35 5.24 -10.61
CA THR A 72 11.76 5.57 -11.98
C THR A 72 10.60 6.05 -12.88
N ALA A 73 9.36 5.97 -12.41
CA ALA A 73 8.21 6.40 -13.19
C ALA A 73 8.13 7.93 -13.24
N THR A 74 8.07 8.49 -14.46
CA THR A 74 7.92 9.93 -14.67
C THR A 74 6.64 10.42 -13.98
N PRO A 75 6.71 11.45 -13.10
CA PRO A 75 5.51 11.97 -12.45
C PRO A 75 4.49 12.42 -13.49
N LEU A 76 3.22 12.06 -13.27
CA LEU A 76 2.11 12.48 -14.13
C LEU A 76 2.12 14.00 -14.30
N SER A 77 2.02 14.46 -15.55
CA SER A 77 1.97 15.88 -15.85
C SER A 77 0.70 16.51 -15.27
N ASN A 78 0.75 17.81 -14.98
CA ASN A 78 -0.39 18.53 -14.42
C ASN A 78 -1.65 18.43 -15.30
N HIS A 79 -1.46 18.34 -16.63
CA HIS A 79 -2.55 18.12 -17.58
C HIS A 79 -3.24 16.75 -17.36
N GLN A 80 -2.46 15.68 -17.17
CA GLN A 80 -3.00 14.33 -16.94
C GLN A 80 -3.81 14.24 -15.64
N LYS A 81 -3.39 14.96 -14.58
CA LYS A 81 -4.13 15.04 -13.30
C LYS A 81 -5.47 15.77 -13.46
N ALA A 82 -5.49 16.87 -14.22
CA ALA A 82 -6.69 17.67 -14.46
C ALA A 82 -7.76 16.88 -15.25
N THR A 83 -7.35 16.16 -16.31
CA THR A 83 -8.25 15.35 -17.12
C THR A 83 -8.94 14.24 -16.32
N PHE A 84 -8.26 13.64 -15.33
CA PHE A 84 -8.89 12.65 -14.45
C PHE A 84 -10.01 13.24 -13.60
N GLY A 85 -9.79 14.43 -13.03
CA GLY A 85 -10.80 15.14 -12.23
C GLY A 85 -12.03 15.56 -13.04
N GLU A 86 -11.84 16.00 -14.29
CA GLU A 86 -12.95 16.32 -15.20
C GLU A 86 -13.79 15.10 -15.57
N ARG A 87 -13.16 13.95 -15.82
CA ARG A 87 -13.87 12.71 -16.14
C ARG A 87 -14.72 12.19 -14.99
N ILE A 88 -14.32 12.43 -13.74
CA ILE A 88 -15.14 12.07 -12.58
C ILE A 88 -16.36 13.00 -12.49
N ARG A 89 -16.15 14.32 -12.63
CA ARG A 89 -17.24 15.31 -12.59
C ARG A 89 -18.27 15.08 -13.68
N SER A 90 -17.85 14.82 -14.92
CA SER A 90 -18.79 14.61 -16.03
C SER A 90 -19.62 13.34 -15.90
N ARG A 91 -19.12 12.33 -15.17
CA ARG A 91 -19.76 11.02 -15.05
C ARG A 91 -20.67 10.90 -13.82
N PHE A 92 -20.40 11.66 -12.77
CA PHE A 92 -21.11 11.56 -11.49
C PHE A 92 -21.89 12.82 -11.08
N GLY A 93 -21.88 13.89 -11.89
CA GLY A 93 -22.78 15.04 -11.70
C GLY A 93 -22.79 15.58 -10.28
N ALA A 94 -21.69 16.23 -9.89
CA ALA A 94 -21.63 17.03 -8.66
C ALA A 94 -22.03 18.48 -8.97
#